data_AF-A0A7Z2ZNY0-F1
#
_entry.id   AF-A0A7Z2ZNY0-F1
#
_cell.length_a   1.000
_cell.length_b   1.000
_cell.length_c   1.000
_cell.angle_alpha   90.00
_cell.angle_beta   90.00
_cell.angle_gamma   90.00
#
_symmetry.space_group_name_H-M   'P 1'
#
loop_
_entity.id
_entity.type
_entity.pdbx_description
1 polymer ?
#
loop_
_entity_poly.entity_id
_entity_poly.type
_entity_poly.pdbx_seq_one_letter_code
_entity_poly.pdbx_strand_id
1 'polypeptide(L)'
;MNIAVLIKSVIATDEPIIVRNGKIDEDGVKKVINPYDEYGLEEALRIKEDDGSSVTVISAGDEKTVEALRTALAMGADEAWWIRTEGAGDEHVLSLALAETVRRGGFDLVFAGHLSIDNGAGQVAIRVAELLGWPHAGAIVACRVDRNGEDNARKIGQGYTLHVTRDAEGDSENWELPLPALLTAQQGLNEPRYPALAGIMKAKRKPLTELSFDELLAESEARTLAARGVGGGTAGRVGDADGVGSGQMGYSERVSSERIGEPEIEKASRARDGEPEVALDGAAVAGPRTERLGCEAPPPRPAGRKLDGTVGEQAAELIALLRNEARILKAR
;
A
#
# COMPACT_ATOMS: atom_id res chain seq x y z
N MET A 1 10.21 4.87 21.41
CA MET A 1 8.94 5.07 20.67
C MET A 1 8.30 3.71 20.45
N ASN A 2 6.99 3.69 20.13
CA ASN A 2 6.28 2.50 19.67
C ASN A 2 6.15 2.58 18.14
N ILE A 3 6.81 1.67 17.43
CA ILE A 3 6.83 1.66 15.96
C ILE A 3 5.96 0.51 15.46
N ALA A 4 5.07 0.80 14.51
CA ALA A 4 4.35 -0.21 13.76
C ALA A 4 4.92 -0.36 12.34
N VAL A 5 4.90 -1.58 11.81
CA VAL A 5 5.23 -1.85 10.41
C VAL A 5 4.08 -2.63 9.78
N LEU A 6 3.42 -2.02 8.80
CA LEU A 6 2.38 -2.66 8.01
C LEU A 6 3.06 -3.50 6.92
N ILE A 7 2.88 -4.81 7.00
CA ILE A 7 3.45 -5.76 6.04
C ILE A 7 2.35 -6.52 5.32
N LYS A 8 2.59 -6.91 4.09
CA LYS A 8 1.71 -7.73 3.26
C LYS A 8 2.43 -8.99 2.80
N SER A 9 1.73 -10.12 2.88
CA SER A 9 2.17 -11.37 2.29
C SER A 9 1.80 -11.38 0.80
N VAL A 10 2.79 -11.58 -0.06
CA VAL A 10 2.64 -11.60 -1.53
C VAL A 10 3.25 -12.87 -2.12
N ILE A 11 2.83 -13.26 -3.32
CA ILE A 11 3.47 -14.35 -4.06
C ILE A 11 4.93 -13.99 -4.31
N ALA A 12 5.83 -14.94 -4.09
CA ALA A 12 7.26 -14.71 -4.30
C ALA A 12 7.57 -14.39 -5.78
N THR A 13 8.54 -13.53 -6.02
CA THR A 13 8.88 -13.02 -7.36
C THR A 13 9.46 -14.09 -8.29
N ASP A 14 9.94 -15.21 -7.74
CA ASP A 14 10.45 -16.37 -8.45
C ASP A 14 9.36 -17.42 -8.77
N GLU A 15 8.13 -17.25 -8.27
CA GLU A 15 6.99 -18.12 -8.56
C GLU A 15 6.27 -17.68 -9.84
N PRO A 16 5.85 -18.62 -10.71
CA PRO A 16 5.09 -18.29 -11.90
C PRO A 16 3.68 -17.83 -11.56
N ILE A 17 3.27 -16.69 -12.11
CA ILE A 17 1.88 -16.22 -11.99
C ILE A 17 1.03 -16.94 -13.03
N ILE A 18 0.11 -17.79 -12.56
CA ILE A 18 -0.84 -18.52 -13.40
C ILE A 18 -2.22 -17.93 -13.18
N VAL A 19 -2.92 -17.62 -14.26
CA VAL A 19 -4.31 -17.15 -14.22
C VAL A 19 -5.23 -18.28 -14.69
N ARG A 20 -6.22 -18.66 -13.87
CA ARG A 20 -7.26 -19.65 -14.19
C ARG A 20 -8.63 -19.05 -13.90
N ASN A 21 -9.54 -19.15 -14.85
CA ASN A 21 -10.92 -18.66 -14.72
C ASN A 21 -11.02 -17.19 -14.25
N GLY A 22 -10.14 -16.33 -14.78
CA GLY A 22 -10.10 -14.91 -14.41
C GLY A 22 -9.52 -14.61 -13.03
N LYS A 23 -8.95 -15.60 -12.33
CA LYS A 23 -8.33 -15.43 -11.00
C LYS A 23 -6.89 -15.93 -11.00
N ILE A 24 -6.07 -15.35 -10.12
CA ILE A 24 -4.71 -15.85 -9.88
C ILE A 24 -4.81 -17.18 -9.14
N ASP A 25 -4.06 -18.17 -9.61
CA ASP A 25 -3.92 -19.47 -8.96
C ASP A 25 -2.87 -19.35 -7.85
N GLU A 26 -3.32 -19.47 -6.59
CA GLU A 26 -2.47 -19.38 -5.40
C GLU A 26 -2.24 -20.74 -4.72
N ASP A 27 -2.56 -21.84 -5.42
CA ASP A 27 -2.38 -23.18 -4.88
C ASP A 27 -0.91 -23.60 -4.95
N GLY A 28 -0.32 -23.86 -3.78
CA GLY A 28 1.06 -24.34 -3.66
C GLY A 28 2.14 -23.29 -3.92
N VAL A 29 1.77 -22.03 -4.20
CA VAL A 29 2.76 -20.95 -4.39
C VAL A 29 3.34 -20.51 -3.06
N LYS A 30 4.65 -20.27 -3.03
CA LYS A 30 5.31 -19.67 -1.89
C LYS A 30 4.93 -18.20 -1.76
N LYS A 31 4.59 -17.76 -0.55
CA LYS A 31 4.41 -16.34 -0.21
C LYS A 31 5.57 -15.82 0.62
N VAL A 32 5.88 -14.54 0.46
CA VAL A 32 6.95 -13.81 1.16
C VAL A 32 6.42 -12.46 1.65
N ILE A 33 7.21 -11.78 2.48
CA ILE A 33 6.96 -10.38 2.80
C ILE A 33 7.14 -9.57 1.51
N ASN A 34 6.23 -8.65 1.22
CA ASN A 34 6.39 -7.74 0.09
C ASN A 34 7.74 -7.00 0.19
N PRO A 35 8.58 -7.00 -0.87
CA PRO A 35 9.93 -6.43 -0.79
C PRO A 35 9.99 -4.96 -0.33
N TYR A 36 8.99 -4.15 -0.69
CA TYR A 36 8.93 -2.77 -0.21
C TYR A 36 8.68 -2.66 1.30
N ASP A 37 7.93 -3.60 1.87
CA ASP A 37 7.64 -3.65 3.30
C ASP A 37 8.89 -4.08 4.09
N GLU A 38 9.77 -4.90 3.49
CA GLU A 38 11.04 -5.31 4.10
C GLU A 38 11.96 -4.10 4.36
N TYR A 39 11.98 -3.09 3.48
CA TYR A 39 12.73 -1.85 3.71
C TYR A 39 12.20 -1.07 4.92
N GLY A 40 10.87 -0.99 5.05
CA GLY A 40 10.23 -0.34 6.20
C GLY A 40 10.47 -1.10 7.51
N LEU A 41 10.43 -2.43 7.44
CA LEU A 41 10.75 -3.30 8.57
C LEU A 41 12.19 -3.14 9.03
N GLU A 42 13.16 -3.18 8.11
CA GLU A 42 14.57 -2.99 8.44
C GLU A 42 14.81 -1.61 9.07
N GLU A 43 14.20 -0.56 8.55
CA GLU A 43 14.39 0.79 9.11
C GLU A 43 13.83 0.88 10.54
N ALA A 44 12.66 0.30 10.79
CA ALA A 44 12.10 0.21 12.14
C ALA A 44 13.02 -0.57 13.10
N LEU A 45 13.64 -1.67 12.62
CA LEU A 45 14.58 -2.47 13.41
C LEU A 45 15.87 -1.69 13.72
N ARG A 46 16.38 -0.90 12.78
CA ARG A 46 17.56 -0.05 12.99
C ARG A 46 17.29 1.04 14.02
N ILE A 47 16.12 1.69 13.97
CA ILE A 47 15.72 2.68 14.97
C ILE A 47 15.62 2.02 16.36
N LYS A 48 15.03 0.83 16.43
CA LYS A 48 14.99 0.04 17.67
C LYS A 48 16.38 -0.27 18.23
N GLU A 49 17.33 -0.65 17.37
CA GLU A 49 18.71 -0.96 17.79
C GLU A 49 19.44 0.29 18.31
N ASP A 50 19.16 1.46 17.75
CA ASP A 50 19.76 2.72 18.15
C ASP A 50 19.22 3.26 19.48
N ASP A 51 17.89 3.24 19.67
CA ASP A 51 17.25 4.01 20.74
C ASP A 51 16.36 3.20 21.69
N GLY A 52 16.25 1.88 21.47
CA GLY A 52 15.48 0.96 22.30
C GLY A 52 13.97 0.97 22.05
N SER A 53 13.51 1.55 20.93
CA SER A 53 12.11 1.51 20.52
C SER A 53 11.56 0.08 20.37
N SER A 54 10.24 -0.07 20.50
CA SER A 54 9.54 -1.33 20.27
C SER A 54 9.03 -1.39 18.83
N VAL A 55 9.07 -2.58 18.21
CA VAL A 55 8.59 -2.79 16.83
C VAL A 55 7.48 -3.84 16.81
N THR A 56 6.29 -3.43 16.39
CA THR A 56 5.14 -4.31 16.17
C THR A 56 4.87 -4.45 14.67
N VAL A 57 4.86 -5.66 14.14
CA VAL A 57 4.46 -5.90 12.76
C VAL A 57 2.98 -6.24 12.67
N ILE A 58 2.29 -5.68 11.67
CA ILE A 58 0.85 -5.82 11.50
C ILE A 58 0.61 -6.31 10.08
N SER A 59 -0.20 -7.37 9.92
CA SER A 59 -0.60 -7.86 8.61
C SER A 59 -2.03 -8.36 8.63
N ALA A 60 -2.73 -8.17 7.51
CA ALA A 60 -4.10 -8.63 7.31
C ALA A 60 -4.15 -9.69 6.22
N GLY A 61 -4.85 -10.79 6.49
CA GLY A 61 -5.06 -11.85 5.51
C GLY A 61 -5.40 -13.20 6.14
N ASP A 62 -5.37 -14.22 5.30
CA ASP A 62 -5.65 -15.61 5.65
C ASP A 62 -4.53 -16.22 6.51
N GLU A 63 -4.65 -17.52 6.83
CA GLU A 63 -3.63 -18.25 7.59
C GLU A 63 -2.25 -18.24 6.94
N LYS A 64 -2.15 -18.12 5.60
CA LYS A 64 -0.87 -18.05 4.90
C LYS A 64 -0.08 -16.79 5.28
N THR A 65 -0.77 -15.73 5.71
CA THR A 65 -0.17 -14.48 6.20
C THR A 65 0.69 -14.68 7.45
N VAL A 66 0.40 -15.72 8.24
CA VAL A 66 1.15 -16.03 9.47
C VAL A 66 2.64 -16.26 9.19
N GLU A 67 2.99 -16.89 8.07
CA GLU A 67 4.40 -17.14 7.73
C GLU A 67 5.21 -15.85 7.54
N ALA A 68 4.61 -14.84 6.91
CA ALA A 68 5.22 -13.51 6.74
C ALA A 68 5.43 -12.82 8.10
N LEU A 69 4.43 -12.86 8.99
CA LEU A 69 4.55 -12.32 10.36
C LEU A 69 5.64 -13.05 11.17
N ARG A 70 5.74 -14.38 11.04
CA ARG A 70 6.80 -15.17 11.69
C ARG A 70 8.18 -14.83 11.16
N THR A 71 8.30 -14.54 9.87
CA THR A 71 9.54 -14.11 9.24
C THR A 71 9.98 -12.76 9.81
N ALA A 72 9.06 -11.79 9.91
CA ALA A 72 9.35 -10.49 10.50
C ALA A 72 9.74 -10.56 12.00
N LEU A 73 9.07 -11.43 12.78
CA LEU A 73 9.48 -11.74 14.16
C LEU A 73 10.88 -12.36 14.23
N ALA A 74 11.25 -13.16 13.23
CA ALA A 74 12.56 -13.78 13.15
C ALA A 74 13.67 -12.79 12.73
N MET A 75 13.32 -11.73 11.99
CA MET A 75 14.23 -10.63 11.65
C MET A 75 14.54 -9.74 12.85
N GLY A 76 13.59 -9.57 13.78
CA GLY A 76 13.84 -8.82 15.02
C GLY A 76 12.63 -8.09 15.62
N ALA A 77 11.45 -8.17 15.01
CA ALA A 77 10.26 -7.52 15.55
C ALA A 77 9.89 -8.07 16.94
N ASP A 78 9.35 -7.21 17.80
CA ASP A 78 8.97 -7.56 19.17
C ASP A 78 7.66 -8.33 19.20
N GLU A 79 6.65 -7.76 18.56
CA GLU A 79 5.28 -8.28 18.51
C GLU A 79 4.80 -8.42 17.06
N ALA A 80 3.80 -9.27 16.86
CA ALA A 80 3.14 -9.45 15.58
C ALA A 80 1.64 -9.55 15.78
N TRP A 81 0.91 -8.71 15.05
CA TRP A 81 -0.54 -8.62 15.09
C TRP A 81 -1.10 -9.10 13.75
N TRP A 82 -1.98 -10.09 13.82
CA TRP A 82 -2.61 -10.71 12.67
C TRP A 82 -4.07 -10.30 12.63
N ILE A 83 -4.42 -9.50 11.63
CA ILE A 83 -5.82 -9.18 11.35
C ILE A 83 -6.36 -10.30 10.47
N ARG A 84 -7.10 -11.23 11.08
CA ARG A 84 -7.58 -12.42 10.38
C ARG A 84 -8.75 -12.05 9.48
N THR A 85 -8.62 -12.36 8.20
CA THR A 85 -9.67 -12.17 7.19
C THR A 85 -9.48 -13.13 6.01
N GLU A 86 -10.57 -13.67 5.48
CA GLU A 86 -10.58 -14.47 4.24
C GLU A 86 -10.56 -13.58 2.98
N GLY A 87 -10.66 -12.26 3.15
CA GLY A 87 -10.64 -11.28 2.08
C GLY A 87 -11.04 -9.90 2.59
N ALA A 88 -10.17 -8.92 2.43
CA ALA A 88 -10.38 -7.57 2.97
C ALA A 88 -11.22 -6.64 2.07
N GLY A 89 -11.79 -7.15 0.99
CA GLY A 89 -12.40 -6.32 -0.05
C GLY A 89 -11.37 -5.53 -0.85
N ASP A 90 -11.61 -4.24 -1.06
CA ASP A 90 -10.69 -3.34 -1.74
C ASP A 90 -9.75 -2.60 -0.76
N GLU A 91 -8.86 -1.75 -1.31
CA GLU A 91 -7.92 -0.99 -0.49
C GLU A 91 -8.61 0.00 0.46
N HIS A 92 -9.85 0.40 0.19
CA HIS A 92 -10.60 1.27 1.09
C HIS A 92 -10.97 0.53 2.36
N VAL A 93 -11.62 -0.63 2.25
CA VAL A 93 -12.06 -1.42 3.41
C VAL A 93 -10.86 -1.88 4.23
N LEU A 94 -9.79 -2.35 3.58
CA LEU A 94 -8.55 -2.73 4.26
C LEU A 94 -7.95 -1.55 5.06
N SER A 95 -7.94 -0.34 4.49
CA SER A 95 -7.41 0.84 5.18
C SER A 95 -8.20 1.22 6.44
N LEU A 96 -9.52 0.97 6.47
CA LEU A 96 -10.36 1.21 7.65
C LEU A 96 -9.94 0.33 8.83
N ALA A 97 -9.77 -0.98 8.58
CA ALA A 97 -9.37 -1.94 9.60
C ALA A 97 -7.93 -1.68 10.10
N LEU A 98 -7.00 -1.40 9.18
CA LEU A 98 -5.61 -1.05 9.54
C LEU A 98 -5.54 0.24 10.35
N ALA A 99 -6.32 1.27 10.00
CA ALA A 99 -6.36 2.52 10.76
C ALA A 99 -6.85 2.29 12.19
N GLU A 100 -7.91 1.51 12.41
CA GLU A 100 -8.34 1.17 13.78
C GLU A 100 -7.29 0.37 14.54
N THR A 101 -6.60 -0.54 13.87
CA THR A 101 -5.52 -1.32 14.47
C THR A 101 -4.38 -0.41 14.94
N VAL A 102 -3.96 0.55 14.12
CA VAL A 102 -2.93 1.54 14.48
C VAL A 102 -3.39 2.41 15.65
N ARG A 103 -4.67 2.83 15.68
CA ARG A 103 -5.22 3.60 16.82
C ARG A 103 -5.20 2.80 18.12
N ARG A 104 -5.55 1.52 18.09
CA ARG A 104 -5.55 0.64 19.27
C ARG A 104 -4.14 0.45 19.86
N GLY A 105 -3.11 0.42 19.02
CA GLY A 105 -1.74 0.18 19.46
C GLY A 105 -0.98 1.40 19.99
N GLY A 106 -1.51 2.62 19.82
CA GLY A 106 -0.86 3.83 20.34
C GLY A 106 0.56 4.01 19.79
N PHE A 107 0.73 3.80 18.49
CA PHE A 107 2.02 3.92 17.81
C PHE A 107 2.41 5.39 17.60
N ASP A 108 3.70 5.66 17.62
CA ASP A 108 4.28 6.97 17.32
C ASP A 108 4.70 7.07 15.84
N LEU A 109 5.11 5.96 15.23
CA LEU A 109 5.61 5.93 13.86
C LEU A 109 5.15 4.66 13.17
N VAL A 110 4.66 4.79 11.93
CA VAL A 110 4.25 3.65 11.10
C VAL A 110 5.11 3.61 9.85
N PHE A 111 5.70 2.46 9.55
CA PHE A 111 6.28 2.16 8.24
C PHE A 111 5.37 1.23 7.44
N ALA A 112 5.34 1.40 6.13
CA ALA A 112 4.74 0.47 5.17
C ALA A 112 5.59 0.46 3.89
N GLY A 113 5.42 -0.50 2.98
CA GLY A 113 6.01 -0.39 1.65
C GLY A 113 5.29 0.67 0.79
N HIS A 114 6.03 1.28 -0.14
CA HIS A 114 5.48 2.24 -1.10
C HIS A 114 4.36 1.64 -1.96
N LEU A 115 4.55 0.42 -2.45
CA LEU A 115 3.55 -0.37 -3.15
C LEU A 115 3.73 -1.86 -2.84
N SER A 116 2.72 -2.67 -3.11
CA SER A 116 2.86 -4.12 -3.09
C SER A 116 3.00 -4.67 -4.50
N ILE A 117 3.89 -5.64 -4.67
CA ILE A 117 4.25 -6.18 -5.99
C ILE A 117 3.15 -7.02 -6.66
N ASP A 118 2.06 -7.31 -5.94
CA ASP A 118 0.94 -8.12 -6.43
C ASP A 118 -0.13 -7.28 -7.15
N ASN A 119 -0.72 -6.27 -6.48
CA ASN A 119 -1.75 -5.40 -7.05
C ASN A 119 -1.23 -4.01 -7.44
N GLY A 120 -0.04 -3.62 -6.99
CA GLY A 120 0.57 -2.33 -7.31
C GLY A 120 -0.21 -1.10 -6.84
N ALA A 121 -1.18 -1.24 -5.93
CA ALA A 121 -2.17 -0.18 -5.71
C ALA A 121 -1.61 1.09 -5.05
N GLY A 122 -0.53 0.98 -4.28
CA GLY A 122 0.19 2.13 -3.69
C GLY A 122 -0.62 3.05 -2.75
N GLN A 123 -1.85 2.66 -2.38
CA GLN A 123 -2.82 3.58 -1.76
C GLN A 123 -3.20 3.24 -0.32
N VAL A 124 -3.01 1.99 0.14
CA VAL A 124 -3.49 1.54 1.46
C VAL A 124 -2.87 2.36 2.59
N ALA A 125 -1.55 2.51 2.59
CA ALA A 125 -0.82 3.20 3.65
C ALA A 125 -1.16 4.70 3.71
N ILE A 126 -1.27 5.36 2.57
CA ILE A 126 -1.66 6.78 2.48
C ILE A 126 -3.09 6.98 2.99
N ARG A 127 -4.01 6.07 2.65
CA ARG A 127 -5.38 6.09 3.20
C ARG A 127 -5.40 5.89 4.72
N VAL A 128 -4.55 5.00 5.26
CA VAL A 128 -4.42 4.84 6.71
C VAL A 128 -3.97 6.14 7.36
N ALA A 129 -2.95 6.81 6.81
CA ALA A 129 -2.49 8.11 7.32
C ALA A 129 -3.60 9.17 7.31
N GLU A 130 -4.34 9.27 6.21
CA GLU A 130 -5.49 10.19 6.08
C GLU A 130 -6.58 9.89 7.11
N LEU A 131 -6.96 8.62 7.29
CA LEU A 131 -7.95 8.21 8.28
C LEU A 131 -7.52 8.53 9.71
N LEU A 132 -6.22 8.46 10.00
CA LEU A 132 -5.64 8.82 11.28
C LEU A 132 -5.49 10.35 11.46
N GLY A 133 -5.55 11.11 10.37
CA GLY A 133 -5.19 12.54 10.35
C GLY A 133 -3.70 12.76 10.59
N TRP A 134 -2.85 11.81 10.20
CA TRP A 134 -1.41 11.85 10.44
C TRP A 134 -0.64 12.43 9.25
N PRO A 135 0.42 13.21 9.49
CA PRO A 135 1.44 13.51 8.48
C PRO A 135 1.95 12.23 7.81
N HIS A 136 2.20 12.30 6.50
CA HIS A 136 2.80 11.20 5.76
C HIS A 136 3.86 11.67 4.78
N ALA A 137 4.83 10.80 4.49
CA ALA A 137 5.76 10.95 3.37
C ALA A 137 5.87 9.65 2.58
N GLY A 138 5.65 9.76 1.27
CA GLY A 138 5.71 8.64 0.34
C GLY A 138 7.11 8.42 -0.25
N ALA A 139 7.39 7.19 -0.66
CA ALA A 139 8.62 6.77 -1.35
C ALA A 139 9.94 7.24 -0.69
N ILE A 140 10.09 7.02 0.61
CA ILE A 140 11.29 7.46 1.34
C ILE A 140 12.50 6.57 1.04
N VAL A 141 13.66 7.22 0.90
CA VAL A 141 14.98 6.61 0.65
C VAL A 141 16.00 6.96 1.74
N ALA A 142 15.64 7.80 2.70
CA ALA A 142 16.38 7.98 3.95
C ALA A 142 15.42 8.39 5.07
N CYS A 143 15.73 7.97 6.30
CA CYS A 143 14.98 8.32 7.50
C CYS A 143 15.95 8.55 8.67
N ARG A 144 15.72 9.61 9.44
CA ARG A 144 16.41 9.88 10.71
C ARG A 144 15.43 10.45 11.71
N VAL A 145 15.48 9.94 12.94
CA VAL A 145 14.69 10.44 14.05
C VAL A 145 15.60 11.23 14.99
N ASP A 146 15.32 12.52 15.17
CA ASP A 146 16.03 13.37 16.12
C ASP A 146 15.16 13.69 17.33
N ARG A 147 15.72 13.50 18.53
CA ARG A 147 15.10 13.95 19.79
C ARG A 147 15.22 15.47 19.86
N ASN A 148 14.08 16.17 19.95
CA ASN A 148 14.05 17.62 20.06
C ASN A 148 14.66 18.07 21.40
N GLY A 149 15.87 18.63 21.36
CA GLY A 149 16.50 19.32 22.49
C GLY A 149 15.89 20.69 22.77
N GLU A 150 16.33 21.35 23.85
CA GLU A 150 15.89 22.70 24.23
C GLU A 150 16.24 23.77 23.17
N ASP A 151 17.29 23.55 22.36
CA ASP A 151 17.87 24.53 21.43
C ASP A 151 17.38 24.47 19.97
N ASN A 152 16.45 23.58 19.61
CA ASN A 152 15.92 23.57 18.23
C ASN A 152 14.92 24.72 18.01
N ALA A 153 15.38 25.78 17.33
CA ALA A 153 14.61 27.00 17.05
C ALA A 153 13.37 26.81 16.15
N ARG A 154 13.21 25.61 15.55
CA ARG A 154 12.03 25.20 14.77
C ARG A 154 11.59 23.82 15.25
N LYS A 155 10.82 23.74 16.34
CA LYS A 155 10.22 22.48 16.79
C LYS A 155 9.01 22.16 15.92
N ILE A 156 9.12 21.08 15.15
CA ILE A 156 7.97 20.46 14.49
C ILE A 156 7.60 19.25 15.36
N GLY A 157 6.44 19.31 16.03
CA GLY A 157 5.96 18.23 16.91
C GLY A 157 6.40 18.32 18.39
N GLN A 158 5.91 17.37 19.20
CA GLN A 158 6.19 17.29 20.64
C GLN A 158 7.30 16.27 20.92
N GLY A 159 8.56 16.73 21.05
CA GLY A 159 9.67 15.92 21.56
C GLY A 159 10.54 15.18 20.52
N TYR A 160 10.04 14.93 19.30
CA TYR A 160 10.80 14.30 18.20
C TYR A 160 10.55 15.02 16.88
N THR A 161 11.57 15.09 16.02
CA THR A 161 11.46 15.52 14.62
C THR A 161 11.94 14.40 13.71
N LEU A 162 11.15 14.09 12.69
CA LEU A 162 11.45 13.07 11.70
C LEU A 162 11.99 13.74 10.44
N HIS A 163 13.24 13.45 10.09
CA HIS A 163 13.88 13.92 8.86
C HIS A 163 13.86 12.80 7.83
N VAL A 164 13.24 13.03 6.68
CA VAL A 164 13.17 12.04 5.60
C VAL A 164 13.64 12.61 4.28
N THR A 165 14.25 11.76 3.47
CA THR A 165 14.52 12.04 2.06
C THR A 165 13.60 11.15 1.24
N ARG A 166 12.87 11.72 0.28
CA ARG A 166 12.02 10.96 -0.64
C ARG A 166 12.48 11.08 -2.09
N ASP A 167 12.24 10.04 -2.85
CA ASP A 167 12.51 10.00 -4.29
C ASP A 167 11.49 10.88 -5.05
N ALA A 168 11.99 11.64 -6.02
CA ALA A 168 11.21 12.56 -6.85
C ALA A 168 11.62 12.40 -8.32
N GLU A 169 11.34 11.22 -8.90
CA GLU A 169 11.51 10.91 -10.34
C GLU A 169 12.91 11.26 -10.89
N GLY A 170 13.96 10.93 -10.13
CA GLY A 170 15.36 11.18 -10.50
C GLY A 170 16.04 12.28 -9.68
N ASP A 171 15.27 13.05 -8.92
CA ASP A 171 15.74 13.97 -7.89
C ASP A 171 15.37 13.46 -6.49
N SER A 172 15.73 14.22 -5.45
CA SER A 172 15.34 13.92 -4.08
C SER A 172 14.85 15.16 -3.34
N GLU A 173 13.89 14.96 -2.45
CA GLU A 173 13.35 16.01 -1.58
C GLU A 173 13.59 15.68 -0.11
N ASN A 174 13.96 16.67 0.69
CA ASN A 174 14.18 16.53 2.14
C ASN A 174 13.04 17.18 2.91
N TRP A 175 12.39 16.42 3.78
CA TRP A 175 11.18 16.80 4.50
C TRP A 175 11.38 16.62 6.01
N GLU A 176 10.70 17.45 6.78
CA GLU A 176 10.58 17.33 8.24
C GLU A 176 9.12 17.10 8.62
N LEU A 177 8.86 16.08 9.45
CA LEU A 177 7.51 15.73 9.89
C LEU A 177 7.46 15.64 11.43
N PRO A 178 6.33 16.04 12.05
CA PRO A 178 6.08 15.76 13.46
C PRO A 178 5.69 14.30 13.64
N LEU A 179 5.91 13.75 14.83
CA LEU A 179 5.27 12.50 15.25
C LEU A 179 3.89 12.81 15.91
N PRO A 180 2.88 11.92 15.76
CA PRO A 180 2.97 10.66 15.02
C PRO A 180 2.94 10.82 13.50
N ALA A 181 3.55 9.90 12.76
CA ALA A 181 3.63 9.95 11.29
C ALA A 181 3.57 8.57 10.64
N LEU A 182 3.22 8.53 9.36
CA LEU A 182 3.28 7.32 8.53
C LEU A 182 4.22 7.53 7.33
N LEU A 183 5.17 6.61 7.14
CA LEU A 183 6.15 6.64 6.07
C LEU A 183 5.98 5.42 5.17
N THR A 184 6.08 5.62 3.85
CA THR A 184 6.16 4.48 2.92
C THR A 184 7.58 4.32 2.37
N ALA A 185 8.17 3.15 2.56
CA ALA A 185 9.54 2.84 2.18
C ALA A 185 9.69 2.49 0.69
N GLN A 186 10.76 3.02 0.09
CA GLN A 186 11.17 2.77 -1.29
C GLN A 186 12.48 2.00 -1.33
N GLN A 187 12.73 1.33 -2.45
CA GLN A 187 14.04 0.76 -2.74
C GLN A 187 15.14 1.83 -2.62
N GLY A 188 16.21 1.49 -1.90
CA GLY A 188 17.33 2.40 -1.61
C GLY A 188 17.36 2.94 -0.19
N LEU A 189 16.29 2.75 0.60
CA LEU A 189 16.26 3.16 2.01
C LEU A 189 17.33 2.44 2.86
N ASN A 190 17.49 1.14 2.67
CA ASN A 190 18.44 0.28 3.36
C ASN A 190 18.59 -1.07 2.63
N GLU A 191 19.37 -1.98 3.22
CA GLU A 191 19.47 -3.38 2.82
C GLU A 191 18.83 -4.28 3.90
N PRO A 192 17.64 -4.86 3.66
CA PRO A 192 16.95 -5.68 4.65
C PRO A 192 17.77 -6.88 5.10
N ARG A 193 17.84 -7.11 6.41
CA ARG A 193 18.58 -8.24 6.98
C ARG A 193 17.86 -9.57 6.78
N TYR A 194 18.63 -10.65 6.70
CA TYR A 194 18.08 -12.01 6.72
C TYR A 194 17.81 -12.48 8.17
N PRO A 195 16.74 -13.25 8.41
CA PRO A 195 16.50 -13.87 9.71
C PRO A 195 17.61 -14.84 10.10
N ALA A 196 18.20 -14.67 11.28
CA ALA A 196 19.15 -15.63 11.83
C ALA A 196 18.45 -16.89 12.35
N LEU A 197 19.12 -18.05 12.34
CA LEU A 197 18.56 -19.33 12.82
C LEU A 197 18.02 -19.24 14.26
N ALA A 198 18.72 -18.54 15.14
CA ALA A 198 18.26 -18.29 16.50
C ALA A 198 16.98 -17.44 16.56
N GLY A 199 16.85 -16.47 15.65
CA GLY A 199 15.65 -15.65 15.47
C GLY A 199 14.46 -16.49 15.03
N ILE A 200 14.65 -17.36 14.03
CA ILE A 200 13.62 -18.27 13.53
C ILE A 200 13.06 -19.16 14.65
N MET A 201 13.93 -19.71 15.49
CA MET A 201 13.51 -20.57 16.60
C MET A 201 12.74 -19.80 17.69
N LYS A 202 13.14 -18.56 17.99
CA LYS A 202 12.42 -17.69 18.93
C LYS A 202 11.07 -17.26 18.36
N ALA A 203 11.03 -16.90 17.08
CA ALA A 203 9.83 -16.43 16.40
C ALA A 203 8.71 -17.46 16.41
N LYS A 204 9.01 -18.77 16.31
CA LYS A 204 8.01 -19.85 16.43
C LYS A 204 7.30 -19.90 17.77
N ARG A 205 7.91 -19.39 18.84
CA ARG A 205 7.38 -19.44 20.22
C ARG A 205 6.67 -18.16 20.64
N LYS A 206 6.93 -17.03 19.97
CA LYS A 206 6.27 -15.76 20.30
C LYS A 206 4.75 -15.88 20.05
N PRO A 207 3.88 -15.33 20.89
CA PRO A 207 2.46 -15.27 20.58
C PRO A 207 2.21 -14.35 19.37
N LEU A 208 1.10 -14.59 18.67
CA LEU A 208 0.54 -13.64 17.70
C LEU A 208 -0.71 -13.05 18.32
N THR A 209 -0.85 -11.73 18.24
CA THR A 209 -2.08 -11.06 18.63
C THR A 209 -3.07 -11.17 17.47
N GLU A 210 -4.05 -12.05 17.58
CA GLU A 210 -5.11 -12.20 16.58
C GLU A 210 -6.18 -11.11 16.80
N LEU A 211 -6.55 -10.42 15.71
CA LEU A 211 -7.55 -9.36 15.68
C LEU A 211 -8.64 -9.73 14.66
N SER A 212 -9.90 -9.54 15.04
CA SER A 212 -11.02 -9.75 14.13
C SER A 212 -11.17 -8.58 13.17
N PHE A 213 -11.18 -8.87 11.86
CA PHE A 213 -11.39 -7.87 10.82
C PHE A 213 -12.77 -7.19 10.94
N ASP A 214 -13.82 -7.98 11.19
CA ASP A 214 -15.20 -7.46 11.28
C ASP A 214 -15.38 -6.51 12.48
N GLU A 215 -14.74 -6.81 13.62
CA GLU A 215 -14.76 -5.93 14.79
C GLU A 215 -14.07 -4.59 14.50
N LEU A 216 -12.92 -4.63 13.82
CA LEU A 216 -12.20 -3.42 13.42
C LEU A 216 -13.01 -2.57 12.43
N LEU A 217 -13.70 -3.21 11.48
CA LEU A 217 -14.58 -2.50 10.55
C LEU A 217 -15.77 -1.85 11.24
N ALA A 218 -16.43 -2.57 12.15
CA ALA A 218 -17.57 -2.04 12.91
C ALA A 218 -17.15 -0.82 13.76
N GLU A 219 -15.97 -0.85 14.38
CA GLU A 219 -15.42 0.29 15.11
C GLU A 219 -15.12 1.48 14.19
N SER A 220 -14.55 1.23 13.01
CA SER A 220 -14.24 2.26 12.03
C SER A 220 -15.50 2.94 11.51
N GLU A 221 -16.55 2.16 11.25
CA GLU A 221 -17.86 2.66 10.84
C GLU A 221 -18.49 3.52 11.94
N ALA A 222 -18.52 3.03 13.19
CA ALA A 222 -19.05 3.77 14.32
C ALA A 222 -18.33 5.11 14.51
N ARG A 223 -17.00 5.14 14.39
CA ARG A 223 -16.19 6.37 14.47
C ARG A 223 -16.54 7.35 13.36
N THR A 224 -16.64 6.86 12.13
CA THR A 224 -16.93 7.71 10.98
C THR A 224 -18.34 8.29 11.07
N LEU A 225 -19.31 7.50 11.54
CA LEU A 225 -20.68 7.95 11.78
C LEU A 225 -20.74 9.03 12.88
N ALA A 226 -20.00 8.83 13.98
CA ALA A 226 -19.88 9.80 15.06
C ALA A 226 -19.27 11.13 14.57
N ALA A 227 -18.21 11.07 13.75
CA ALA A 227 -17.57 12.26 13.18
C ALA A 227 -18.50 13.04 12.23
N ARG A 228 -19.45 12.37 11.56
CA ARG A 228 -20.45 12.99 10.69
C ARG A 228 -21.65 13.58 11.44
N GLY A 229 -21.71 13.46 12.77
CA GLY A 229 -22.84 13.92 13.58
C GLY A 229 -24.13 13.12 13.37
N VAL A 230 -24.06 11.93 12.76
CA VAL A 230 -25.21 11.05 12.54
C VAL A 230 -25.35 10.11 13.74
N GLY A 231 -25.50 10.69 14.93
CA GLY A 231 -25.68 9.96 16.18
C GLY A 231 -26.94 10.43 16.90
N GLY A 232 -28.04 9.69 16.73
CA GLY A 232 -29.22 9.71 17.62
C GLY A 232 -29.91 11.08 17.82
N GLY A 233 -30.60 11.58 16.80
CA GLY A 233 -31.51 12.72 16.93
C GLY A 233 -32.88 12.39 16.33
N THR A 234 -33.92 12.41 17.17
CA THR A 234 -35.31 12.26 16.78
C THR A 234 -35.72 13.26 15.69
N ALA A 235 -36.60 12.81 14.80
CA ALA A 235 -37.18 13.60 13.71
C ALA A 235 -37.69 14.97 14.19
N GLY A 236 -36.93 16.02 13.85
CA GLY A 236 -37.35 17.41 13.96
C GLY A 236 -37.36 18.03 12.57
N ARG A 237 -38.57 18.28 12.04
CA ARG A 237 -38.77 19.09 10.83
C ARG A 237 -38.15 20.48 11.04
N VAL A 238 -37.27 20.87 10.14
CA VAL A 238 -36.88 22.26 9.85
C VAL A 238 -36.89 22.32 8.31
N GLY A 239 -37.82 22.98 7.64
CA GLY A 239 -38.16 24.40 7.79
C GLY A 239 -37.45 25.11 6.64
N ASP A 240 -38.17 25.33 5.54
CA ASP A 240 -37.70 26.00 4.33
C ASP A 240 -37.03 27.33 4.67
N ALA A 241 -35.82 27.55 4.14
CA ALA A 241 -35.20 28.87 4.10
C ALA A 241 -34.39 29.03 2.81
N ASP A 242 -34.80 30.04 2.06
CA ASP A 242 -34.37 30.46 0.74
C ASP A 242 -32.88 30.84 0.63
N GLY A 243 -32.35 30.74 -0.59
CA GLY A 243 -31.31 31.58 -1.26
C GLY A 243 -30.08 32.03 -0.44
N VAL A 244 -28.85 31.95 -0.94
CA VAL A 244 -28.34 32.70 -2.11
C VAL A 244 -26.87 32.30 -2.29
N GLY A 245 -26.39 32.23 -3.54
CA GLY A 245 -25.02 32.67 -3.86
C GLY A 245 -24.00 31.60 -4.25
N SER A 246 -24.16 31.06 -5.45
CA SER A 246 -23.14 30.29 -6.18
C SER A 246 -21.93 31.16 -6.56
N GLY A 247 -20.72 30.73 -6.18
CA GLY A 247 -19.45 31.27 -6.65
C GLY A 247 -18.53 30.14 -7.10
N GLN A 248 -18.80 29.56 -8.27
CA GLN A 248 -17.88 28.63 -8.94
C GLN A 248 -16.78 29.42 -9.65
N MET A 249 -15.52 29.27 -9.23
CA MET A 249 -14.36 29.59 -10.06
C MET A 249 -13.98 28.35 -10.87
N GLY A 250 -14.28 28.39 -12.17
CA GLY A 250 -13.91 27.34 -13.11
C GLY A 250 -12.44 27.43 -13.50
N TYR A 251 -11.76 26.28 -13.48
CA TYR A 251 -10.52 26.08 -14.23
C TYR A 251 -10.86 25.22 -15.45
N SER A 252 -10.70 25.80 -16.64
CA SER A 252 -10.92 25.15 -17.93
C SER A 252 -9.56 24.77 -18.50
N GLU A 253 -9.22 23.48 -18.48
CA GLU A 253 -8.21 22.92 -19.38
C GLU A 253 -8.88 21.94 -20.33
N ARG A 254 -8.94 22.32 -21.59
CA ARG A 254 -9.33 21.44 -22.70
C ARG A 254 -8.12 20.60 -23.05
N VAL A 255 -8.14 19.33 -22.65
CA VAL A 255 -7.25 18.31 -23.22
C VAL A 255 -8.00 17.64 -24.36
N SER A 256 -7.54 17.85 -25.59
CA SER A 256 -8.01 17.11 -26.76
C SER A 256 -7.47 15.68 -26.70
N SER A 257 -8.31 14.70 -26.40
CA SER A 257 -7.96 13.29 -26.54
C SER A 257 -8.45 12.75 -27.89
N GLU A 258 -7.49 12.51 -28.79
CA GLU A 258 -7.70 11.59 -29.91
C GLU A 258 -7.92 10.18 -29.31
N ARG A 259 -9.12 9.63 -29.54
CA ARG A 259 -9.51 8.30 -29.06
C ARG A 259 -8.68 7.22 -29.74
N ILE A 260 -7.82 6.57 -28.98
CA ILE A 260 -7.26 5.27 -29.33
C ILE A 260 -8.35 4.23 -28.99
N GLY A 261 -8.64 3.33 -29.93
CA GLY A 261 -9.79 2.42 -29.90
C GLY A 261 -9.92 1.64 -28.60
N GLU A 262 -11.14 1.62 -28.06
CA GLU A 262 -11.53 0.81 -26.90
C GLU A 262 -11.41 -0.68 -27.26
N PRO A 263 -10.73 -1.52 -26.46
CA PRO A 263 -10.86 -2.96 -26.59
C PRO A 263 -12.30 -3.35 -26.19
N GLU A 264 -12.97 -4.14 -27.01
CA GLU A 264 -14.27 -4.73 -26.71
C GLU A 264 -14.14 -5.66 -25.50
N ILE A 265 -14.31 -5.13 -24.29
CA ILE A 265 -14.57 -5.94 -23.11
C ILE A 265 -16.03 -6.38 -23.22
N GLU A 266 -16.24 -7.62 -23.65
CA GLU A 266 -17.54 -8.27 -23.68
C GLU A 266 -18.18 -8.11 -22.29
N LYS A 267 -19.31 -7.38 -22.24
CA LYS A 267 -20.07 -7.15 -21.00
C LYS A 267 -20.62 -8.48 -20.49
N ALA A 268 -19.79 -9.22 -19.76
CA ALA A 268 -20.22 -10.38 -18.99
C ALA A 268 -20.91 -9.94 -17.69
N SER A 269 -21.91 -9.05 -17.79
CA SER A 269 -22.86 -8.80 -16.70
C SER A 269 -23.89 -9.93 -16.70
N ARG A 270 -23.47 -11.12 -16.28
CA ARG A 270 -24.41 -12.12 -15.77
C ARG A 270 -24.44 -11.96 -14.26
N ALA A 271 -25.52 -11.35 -13.77
CA ALA A 271 -25.91 -11.41 -12.37
C ALA A 271 -25.78 -12.85 -11.89
N ARG A 272 -24.87 -13.09 -10.94
CA ARG A 272 -24.76 -14.36 -10.23
C ARG A 272 -25.64 -14.22 -9.00
N ASP A 273 -26.70 -15.01 -8.95
CA ASP A 273 -27.59 -15.08 -7.79
C ASP A 273 -26.77 -15.44 -6.55
N GLY A 274 -26.70 -14.52 -5.56
CA GLY A 274 -26.19 -14.80 -4.21
C GLY A 274 -24.94 -14.05 -3.74
N GLU A 275 -24.32 -13.19 -4.54
CA GLU A 275 -23.22 -12.31 -4.07
C GLU A 275 -23.72 -10.87 -3.87
N PRO A 276 -23.27 -10.14 -2.83
CA PRO A 276 -23.74 -8.79 -2.56
C PRO A 276 -23.34 -7.86 -3.70
N GLU A 277 -24.36 -7.27 -4.33
CA GLU A 277 -24.22 -6.23 -5.35
C GLU A 277 -23.42 -5.04 -4.78
N VAL A 278 -22.37 -4.60 -5.49
CA VAL A 278 -21.60 -3.41 -5.09
C VAL A 278 -22.50 -2.19 -5.27
N ALA A 279 -23.14 -1.77 -4.18
CA ALA A 279 -24.00 -0.59 -4.16
C ALA A 279 -23.15 0.68 -4.32
N LEU A 280 -22.98 1.12 -5.57
CA LEU A 280 -22.29 2.37 -5.91
C LEU A 280 -23.10 3.62 -5.55
N ASP A 281 -24.39 3.47 -5.21
CA ASP A 281 -25.25 4.53 -4.70
C ASP A 281 -25.63 4.24 -3.24
N GLY A 282 -25.12 5.06 -2.31
CA GLY A 282 -25.42 4.96 -0.88
C GLY A 282 -24.52 4.02 -0.07
N ALA A 283 -23.31 3.72 -0.56
CA ALA A 283 -22.35 2.79 0.05
C ALA A 283 -22.26 2.93 1.58
N ALA A 284 -22.53 1.83 2.29
CA ALA A 284 -22.21 1.69 3.70
C ALA A 284 -20.77 2.16 3.94
N VAL A 285 -20.54 2.84 5.06
CA VAL A 285 -19.26 3.51 5.32
C VAL A 285 -18.07 2.53 5.26
N ALA A 286 -18.32 1.26 5.57
CA ALA A 286 -17.34 0.17 5.59
C ALA A 286 -17.42 -0.80 4.38
N GLY A 287 -18.13 -0.46 3.31
CA GLY A 287 -18.23 -1.30 2.11
C GLY A 287 -17.09 -1.09 1.09
N PRO A 288 -16.77 -2.10 0.25
CA PRO A 288 -15.82 -1.95 -0.85
C PRO A 288 -16.34 -0.93 -1.87
N ARG A 289 -15.43 -0.12 -2.42
CA ARG A 289 -15.73 0.89 -3.46
C ARG A 289 -15.29 0.47 -4.85
N THR A 290 -14.43 -0.54 -4.94
CA THR A 290 -14.01 -1.13 -6.21
C THR A 290 -14.19 -2.64 -6.20
N GLU A 291 -14.36 -3.21 -7.38
CA GLU A 291 -14.48 -4.64 -7.59
C GLU A 291 -13.57 -5.06 -8.75
N ARG A 292 -12.85 -6.18 -8.57
CA ARG A 292 -12.04 -6.77 -9.63
C ARG A 292 -12.87 -7.80 -10.39
N LEU A 293 -13.24 -7.46 -11.62
CA LEU A 293 -14.06 -8.34 -12.48
C LEU A 293 -13.29 -9.56 -13.02
N GLY A 294 -11.97 -9.47 -13.16
CA GLY A 294 -11.12 -10.57 -13.60
C GLY A 294 -9.66 -10.16 -13.81
N CYS A 295 -8.82 -11.17 -14.00
CA CYS A 295 -7.43 -11.06 -14.41
C CYS A 295 -7.23 -11.79 -15.74
N GLU A 296 -6.38 -11.25 -16.61
CA GLU A 296 -5.94 -11.91 -17.84
C GLU A 296 -4.42 -11.92 -17.89
N ALA A 297 -3.85 -13.01 -18.41
CA ALA A 297 -2.42 -13.04 -18.67
C ALA A 297 -2.09 -12.08 -19.82
N PRO A 298 -0.97 -11.34 -19.75
CA PRO A 298 -0.54 -10.53 -20.87
C PRO A 298 -0.36 -11.42 -22.11
N PRO A 299 -0.59 -10.89 -23.32
CA PRO A 299 -0.42 -11.66 -24.54
C PRO A 299 1.00 -12.22 -24.61
N PRO A 300 1.18 -13.45 -25.12
CA PRO A 300 2.51 -14.04 -25.22
C PRO A 300 3.39 -13.13 -26.07
N ARG A 301 4.60 -12.84 -25.57
CA ARG A 301 5.55 -12.03 -26.33
C ARG A 301 5.88 -12.76 -27.63
N PRO A 302 5.86 -12.08 -28.80
CA PRO A 302 6.29 -12.70 -30.04
C PRO A 302 7.76 -13.13 -29.92
N ALA A 303 8.12 -14.19 -30.64
CA ALA A 303 9.50 -14.65 -30.65
C ALA A 303 10.43 -13.50 -31.11
N GLY A 304 11.47 -13.23 -30.32
CA GLY A 304 12.49 -12.27 -30.72
C GLY A 304 13.24 -12.76 -31.96
N ARG A 305 13.62 -11.81 -32.83
CA ARG A 305 14.44 -12.11 -34.00
C ARG A 305 15.93 -12.08 -33.61
N LYS A 306 16.64 -13.19 -33.82
CA LYS A 306 18.11 -13.20 -33.75
C LYS A 306 18.66 -12.69 -35.07
N LEU A 307 19.65 -11.80 -34.99
CA LEU A 307 20.33 -11.23 -36.16
C LEU A 307 21.64 -11.99 -36.36
N ASP A 308 21.91 -12.40 -37.59
CA ASP A 308 23.11 -13.16 -37.95
C ASP A 308 24.17 -12.23 -38.57
N GLY A 309 25.41 -12.70 -38.66
CA GLY A 309 26.53 -11.98 -39.27
C GLY A 309 27.51 -11.38 -38.27
N THR A 310 28.36 -10.47 -38.76
CA THR A 310 29.34 -9.76 -37.94
C THR A 310 28.66 -8.73 -37.05
N VAL A 311 29.32 -8.30 -35.97
CA VAL A 311 28.79 -7.29 -35.03
C VAL A 311 28.36 -6.00 -35.75
N GLY A 312 29.10 -5.60 -36.80
CA GLY A 312 28.79 -4.41 -37.59
C GLY A 312 27.50 -4.57 -38.42
N GLU A 313 27.30 -5.74 -39.01
CA GLU A 313 26.09 -6.07 -39.79
C GLU A 313 24.87 -6.19 -38.87
N GLN A 314 25.02 -6.86 -37.73
CA GLN A 314 23.98 -6.97 -36.71
C GLN A 314 23.56 -5.59 -36.18
N ALA A 315 24.51 -4.69 -35.90
CA ALA A 315 24.20 -3.34 -35.43
C ALA A 315 23.47 -2.52 -36.51
N ALA A 316 23.90 -2.60 -37.77
CA ALA A 316 23.25 -1.91 -38.87
C ALA A 316 21.81 -2.41 -39.10
N GLU A 317 21.62 -3.73 -39.09
CA GLU A 317 20.31 -4.36 -39.23
C GLU A 317 19.41 -4.02 -38.04
N LEU A 318 19.93 -4.07 -36.81
CA LEU A 318 19.17 -3.67 -35.61
C LEU A 318 18.70 -2.22 -35.71
N ILE A 319 19.56 -1.29 -36.11
CA ILE A 319 19.19 0.12 -36.27
C ILE A 319 18.12 0.27 -37.35
N ALA A 320 18.21 -0.48 -38.46
CA ALA A 320 17.21 -0.47 -39.51
C ALA A 320 15.85 -0.97 -39.00
N LEU A 321 15.82 -2.08 -38.25
CA LEU A 321 14.61 -2.63 -37.64
C LEU A 321 14.00 -1.66 -36.61
N LEU A 322 14.83 -1.05 -35.75
CA LEU A 322 14.38 -0.10 -34.75
C LEU A 322 13.80 1.20 -35.35
N ARG A 323 14.29 1.62 -36.51
CA ARG A 323 13.76 2.78 -37.26
C ARG A 323 12.49 2.46 -38.02
N ASN A 324 12.50 1.35 -38.76
CA ASN A 324 11.48 1.10 -39.78
C ASN A 324 10.30 0.30 -39.24
N GLU A 325 10.60 -0.71 -38.41
CA GLU A 325 9.60 -1.66 -37.91
C GLU A 325 9.11 -1.24 -36.53
N ALA A 326 10.01 -1.08 -35.56
CA ALA A 326 9.63 -0.68 -34.20
C ALA A 326 9.36 0.82 -34.05
N ARG A 327 9.84 1.64 -35.00
CA ARG A 327 9.69 3.12 -35.03
C ARG A 327 10.09 3.84 -33.73
N ILE A 328 11.01 3.24 -32.96
CA ILE A 328 11.49 3.78 -31.68
C ILE A 328 12.52 4.89 -31.94
N LEU A 329 13.30 4.75 -33.01
CA LEU A 329 14.28 5.75 -33.42
C LEU A 329 13.65 6.67 -34.47
N LYS A 330 13.66 7.99 -34.21
CA LYS A 330 13.29 8.99 -35.22
C LYS A 330 14.19 8.83 -36.46
N ALA A 331 13.58 8.85 -37.64
CA ALA A 331 14.33 8.97 -38.88
C ALA A 331 15.13 10.27 -38.83
N ARG A 332 16.44 10.18 -39.12
CA ARG A 332 17.29 11.37 -39.31
C ARG A 332 16.94 12.07 -40.61
#